data_AF-A0A1U8M958-F1
#
_entry.id   AF-A0A1U8M958-F1
#
_cell.length_a   1.000
_cell.length_b   1.000
_cell.length_c   1.000
_cell.angle_alpha   90.00
_cell.angle_beta   90.00
_cell.angle_gamma   90.00
#
_symmetry.space_group_name_H-M   'P 1'
#
loop_
_entity.id
_entity.type
_entity.pdbx_description
1 polymer ?
#
loop_
_entity_poly.entity_id
_entity_poly.type
_entity_poly.pdbx_seq_one_letter_code
_entity_poly.pdbx_strand_id
1 'polypeptide(L)'
;MRRERPPVDRIKKQGAEEFEANIDDDPERAEFWLDNTIRVFNEFSSIPEECMKCMVSLLRDSAYQWWNTLVSVVLREKMTWEFSQEEFCKKYISQRFMDQKRKEFLKVKQVKMTVTKYESEFVRLIKYAGEFVSTKAIMCKIFEDGLNENIRLLVGILELKEFVVLV
;
A
#
# COMPACT_ATOMS: atom_id res chain seq x y z
N MET A 1 38.57 7.65 -9.43
CA MET A 1 37.18 8.02 -9.04
C MET A 1 36.23 6.95 -9.55
N ARG A 2 35.64 6.15 -8.66
CA ARG A 2 34.54 5.26 -9.03
C ARG A 2 33.35 6.16 -9.39
N ARG A 3 32.87 6.11 -10.63
CA ARG A 3 31.59 6.74 -10.99
C ARG A 3 30.54 6.09 -10.11
N GLU A 4 30.01 6.84 -9.15
CA GLU A 4 28.84 6.40 -8.40
C GLU A 4 27.75 6.10 -9.43
N ARG A 5 27.24 4.87 -9.43
CA ARG A 5 26.10 4.52 -10.28
C ARG A 5 24.95 5.49 -9.96
N PRO A 6 24.21 5.99 -10.96
CA PRO A 6 23.01 6.79 -10.76
C PRO A 6 22.11 6.17 -9.68
N PRO A 7 21.43 6.98 -8.86
CA PRO A 7 20.50 6.48 -7.84
C PRO A 7 19.50 5.45 -8.40
N VAL A 8 19.07 5.66 -9.65
CA VAL A 8 18.13 4.80 -10.40
C VAL A 8 18.65 3.38 -10.64
N ASP A 9 19.95 3.23 -10.95
CA ASP A 9 20.54 1.92 -11.20
C ASP A 9 20.66 1.09 -9.91
N ARG A 10 20.67 1.73 -8.74
CA ARG A 10 20.71 1.06 -7.45
C ARG A 10 19.32 0.55 -7.06
N ILE A 11 18.29 1.38 -7.22
CA ILE A 11 16.91 1.01 -6.89
C ILE A 11 16.38 -0.10 -7.83
N LYS A 12 16.71 -0.05 -9.13
CA LYS A 12 16.32 -1.11 -10.09
C LYS A 12 16.94 -2.46 -9.73
N LYS A 13 18.16 -2.48 -9.20
CA LYS A 13 18.82 -3.71 -8.74
C LYS A 13 18.17 -4.33 -7.50
N GLN A 14 17.44 -3.54 -6.72
CA GLN A 14 16.65 -4.02 -5.59
C GLN A 14 15.20 -4.36 -5.98
N GLY A 15 14.89 -4.32 -7.28
CA GLY A 15 13.56 -4.67 -7.78
C GLY A 15 12.59 -3.49 -7.90
N ALA A 16 13.05 -2.23 -7.90
CA ALA A 16 12.21 -1.13 -8.35
C ALA A 16 11.93 -1.28 -9.86
N GLU A 17 10.65 -1.20 -10.22
CA GLU A 17 10.18 -1.40 -11.59
C GLU A 17 9.73 -0.08 -12.22
N GLU A 18 9.65 -0.05 -13.54
CA GLU A 18 9.09 1.10 -14.25
C GLU A 18 7.56 1.04 -14.24
N PHE A 19 6.91 2.20 -14.26
CA PHE A 19 5.46 2.30 -14.34
C PHE A 19 5.03 3.01 -15.61
N GLU A 20 4.21 2.31 -16.38
CA GLU A 20 3.54 2.80 -17.58
C GLU A 20 2.03 2.61 -17.39
N ALA A 21 1.29 3.70 -17.58
CA ALA A 21 -0.15 3.68 -17.49
C ALA A 21 -0.75 3.20 -18.83
N ASN A 22 -1.59 2.18 -18.75
CA ASN A 22 -2.24 1.53 -19.88
C ASN A 22 -3.73 1.89 -19.93
N ILE A 23 -4.36 1.78 -21.10
CA ILE A 23 -5.78 2.13 -21.29
C ILE A 23 -6.72 1.32 -20.38
N ASP A 24 -6.31 0.11 -19.98
CA ASP A 24 -7.04 -0.78 -19.07
C ASP A 24 -6.54 -0.70 -17.62
N ASP A 25 -5.92 0.41 -17.21
CA ASP A 25 -5.22 0.62 -15.93
C ASP A 25 -5.83 -0.16 -14.76
N ASP A 26 -5.20 -1.30 -14.46
CA ASP A 26 -5.50 -2.15 -13.32
C ASP A 26 -5.05 -1.44 -12.04
N PRO A 27 -5.99 -1.02 -11.18
CA PRO A 27 -5.64 -0.35 -9.93
C PRO A 27 -4.78 -1.24 -9.01
N GLU A 28 -4.89 -2.56 -9.10
CA GLU A 28 -4.04 -3.49 -8.34
C GLU A 28 -2.59 -3.42 -8.80
N ARG A 29 -2.35 -3.29 -10.11
CA ARG A 29 -1.00 -3.13 -10.66
C ARG A 29 -0.38 -1.79 -10.26
N ALA A 30 -1.16 -0.70 -10.31
CA ALA A 30 -0.69 0.61 -9.89
C ALA A 30 -0.37 0.66 -8.40
N GLU A 31 -1.23 0.07 -7.58
CA GLU A 31 -0.99 -0.06 -6.14
C GLU A 31 0.23 -0.93 -5.84
N PHE A 32 0.35 -2.10 -6.49
CA PHE A 32 1.51 -2.98 -6.33
C PHE A 32 2.82 -2.27 -6.66
N TRP A 33 2.83 -1.51 -7.76
CA TRP A 33 4.01 -0.72 -8.14
C TRP A 33 4.37 0.31 -7.07
N LEU A 34 3.37 1.02 -6.53
CA LEU A 34 3.59 2.03 -5.48
C LEU A 34 4.12 1.38 -4.19
N ASP A 35 3.48 0.30 -3.73
CA ASP A 35 3.88 -0.47 -2.53
C ASP A 35 5.32 -0.99 -2.68
N ASN A 36 5.68 -1.54 -3.84
CA ASN A 36 7.03 -2.02 -4.11
C ASN A 36 8.05 -0.87 -4.15
N THR A 37 7.70 0.27 -4.72
CA THR A 37 8.56 1.46 -4.77
C THR A 37 8.84 1.99 -3.36
N ILE A 38 7.80 2.10 -2.53
CA ILE A 38 7.92 2.51 -1.12
C ILE A 38 8.82 1.54 -0.35
N ARG A 39 8.62 0.22 -0.53
CA ARG A 39 9.45 -0.82 0.09
C ARG A 39 10.93 -0.63 -0.26
N VAL A 40 11.26 -0.51 -1.55
CA VAL A 40 12.64 -0.32 -1.99
C VAL A 40 13.23 0.96 -1.40
N PHE A 41 12.48 2.06 -1.36
CA PHE A 41 12.99 3.33 -0.82
C PHE A 41 13.24 3.30 0.68
N ASN A 42 12.37 2.62 1.44
CA ASN A 42 12.56 2.41 2.89
C ASN A 42 13.83 1.62 3.19
N GLU A 43 14.15 0.58 2.40
CA GLU A 43 15.38 -0.20 2.56
C GLU A 43 16.65 0.65 2.39
N PHE A 44 16.59 1.70 1.56
CA PHE A 44 17.72 2.60 1.33
C PHE A 44 17.84 3.76 2.31
N SER A 45 16.93 3.89 3.29
CA SER A 45 16.85 5.07 4.17
C SER A 45 16.88 6.39 3.37
N SER A 46 16.24 6.40 2.20
CA SER A 46 16.30 7.51 1.26
C SER A 46 15.66 8.77 1.85
N ILE A 47 16.30 9.92 1.64
CA ILE A 47 15.73 11.22 2.00
C ILE A 47 14.54 11.50 1.07
N PRO A 48 13.42 12.09 1.56
CA PRO A 48 12.22 12.33 0.75
C PRO A 48 12.46 12.98 -0.61
N GLU A 49 13.39 13.93 -0.72
CA GLU A 49 13.73 14.59 -1.99
C GLU A 49 14.35 13.63 -3.02
N GLU A 50 15.16 12.68 -2.56
CA GLU A 50 15.77 11.67 -3.44
C GLU A 50 14.76 10.58 -3.81
N CYS A 51 13.84 10.21 -2.91
CA CYS A 51 12.70 9.33 -3.23
C CYS A 51 11.89 9.89 -4.39
N MET A 52 11.61 11.20 -4.37
CA MET A 52 10.89 11.90 -5.41
C MET A 52 11.60 11.82 -6.77
N LYS A 53 12.89 12.18 -6.82
CA LYS A 53 13.69 12.08 -8.06
C LYS A 53 13.71 10.65 -8.60
N CYS A 54 13.83 9.67 -7.70
CA CYS A 54 13.83 8.24 -8.03
C CYS A 54 12.48 7.79 -8.59
N MET A 55 11.37 8.11 -7.93
CA MET A 55 10.01 7.77 -8.37
C MET A 55 9.75 8.30 -9.79
N VAL A 56 10.06 9.58 -10.03
CA VAL A 56 9.86 10.21 -11.34
C VAL A 56 10.67 9.53 -12.43
N SER A 57 11.89 9.08 -12.10
CA SER A 57 12.74 8.35 -13.05
C SER A 57 12.22 6.96 -13.44
N LEU A 58 11.27 6.42 -12.68
CA LEU A 58 10.61 5.14 -12.94
C LEU A 58 9.30 5.31 -13.72
N LEU A 59 8.72 6.52 -13.78
CA LEU A 59 7.52 6.79 -14.58
C LEU A 59 7.86 6.83 -16.07
N ARG A 60 6.97 6.29 -16.90
CA ARG A 60 7.10 6.26 -18.37
C ARG A 60 5.89 6.87 -19.05
N ASP A 61 6.10 7.31 -20.30
CA ASP A 61 5.07 7.78 -21.23
C ASP A 61 4.01 8.69 -20.60
N SER A 62 2.75 8.26 -20.61
CA SER A 62 1.60 9.00 -20.10
C SER A 62 1.71 9.30 -18.60
N ALA A 63 2.34 8.42 -17.82
CA ALA A 63 2.55 8.63 -16.39
C ALA A 63 3.62 9.69 -16.12
N TYR A 64 4.70 9.68 -16.90
CA TYR A 64 5.71 10.74 -16.83
C TYR A 64 5.15 12.11 -17.28
N GLN A 65 4.34 12.13 -18.34
CA GLN A 65 3.68 13.35 -18.80
C GLN A 65 2.74 13.93 -17.74
N TRP A 66 1.89 13.09 -17.15
CA TRP A 66 1.00 13.49 -16.06
C TRP A 66 1.78 14.11 -14.90
N TRP A 67 2.90 13.47 -14.50
CA TRP A 67 3.75 13.98 -13.43
C TRP A 67 4.28 15.38 -13.73
N ASN A 68 4.79 15.62 -14.94
CA ASN A 68 5.28 16.94 -15.34
C ASN A 68 4.18 18.00 -15.31
N THR A 69 2.94 17.66 -15.71
CA THR A 69 1.80 18.56 -15.59
C THR A 69 1.51 18.88 -14.12
N LEU A 70 1.49 17.88 -13.24
CA LEU A 70 1.25 18.08 -11.80
C LEU A 70 2.28 19.05 -11.19
N VAL A 71 3.57 18.83 -11.47
CA VAL A 71 4.65 19.71 -10.99
C VAL A 71 4.53 21.14 -11.53
N SER A 72 3.98 21.32 -12.74
CA SER A 72 3.79 22.65 -13.32
C SER A 72 2.68 23.49 -12.67
N VAL A 73 1.72 22.82 -12.01
CA VAL A 73 0.54 23.48 -11.41
C VAL A 73 0.57 23.51 -9.88
N VAL A 74 1.39 22.66 -9.25
CA VAL A 74 1.54 22.58 -7.79
C VAL A 74 2.77 23.37 -7.32
N LEU A 75 2.62 24.13 -6.23
CA LEU A 75 3.75 24.82 -5.60
C LEU A 75 4.80 23.83 -5.10
N ARG A 76 6.08 24.11 -5.38
CA ARG A 76 7.23 23.25 -5.00
C ARG A 76 7.22 22.90 -3.51
N GLU A 77 6.82 23.83 -2.65
CA GLU A 77 6.78 23.66 -1.18
C GLU A 77 5.75 22.62 -0.73
N LYS A 78 4.71 22.37 -1.54
CA LYS A 78 3.68 21.35 -1.27
C LYS A 78 4.05 19.97 -1.83
N MET A 79 5.12 19.88 -2.62
CA MET A 79 5.54 18.65 -3.29
C MET A 79 6.35 17.75 -2.34
N THR A 80 5.70 17.23 -1.29
CA THR A 80 6.30 16.26 -0.38
C THR A 80 6.17 14.84 -0.92
N TRP A 81 6.90 13.90 -0.31
CA TRP A 81 6.79 12.48 -0.66
C TRP A 81 5.38 11.93 -0.40
N GLU A 82 4.75 12.36 0.68
CA GLU A 82 3.39 11.95 1.08
C GLU A 82 2.35 12.48 0.10
N PHE A 83 2.46 13.76 -0.27
CA PHE A 83 1.58 14.37 -1.27
C PHE A 83 1.67 13.64 -2.62
N SER A 84 2.87 13.19 -2.98
CA SER A 84 3.13 12.53 -4.26
C SER A 84 2.53 11.13 -4.34
N GLN A 85 2.59 10.38 -3.24
CA GLN A 85 1.87 9.12 -3.10
C GLN A 85 0.36 9.34 -3.19
N GLU A 86 -0.16 10.38 -2.53
CA GLU A 86 -1.60 10.70 -2.55
C GLU A 86 -2.10 11.05 -3.96
N GLU A 87 -1.39 11.91 -4.70
CA GLU A 87 -1.77 12.29 -6.06
C GLU A 87 -1.63 11.11 -7.04
N PHE A 88 -0.63 10.24 -6.86
CA PHE A 88 -0.51 9.02 -7.64
C PHE A 88 -1.71 8.10 -7.40
N CYS A 89 -2.09 7.88 -6.14
CA CYS A 89 -3.28 7.12 -5.79
C CYS A 89 -4.53 7.72 -6.43
N LYS A 90 -4.75 9.04 -6.31
CA LYS A 90 -5.93 9.70 -6.93
C LYS A 90 -5.99 9.51 -8.44
N LYS A 91 -4.83 9.52 -9.11
CA LYS A 91 -4.74 9.42 -10.58
C LYS A 91 -4.97 8.00 -11.09
N TYR A 92 -4.34 7.00 -10.47
CA TYR A 92 -4.25 5.63 -11.01
C TYR A 92 -5.03 4.60 -10.18
N ILE A 93 -5.37 4.92 -8.94
CA ILE A 93 -6.15 4.05 -8.04
C ILE A 93 -7.53 4.68 -7.86
N SER A 94 -8.49 4.24 -8.68
CA SER A 94 -9.82 4.84 -8.69
C SER A 94 -10.50 4.79 -7.32
N GLN A 95 -11.24 5.85 -6.96
CA GLN A 95 -12.04 5.85 -5.72
C GLN A 95 -13.02 4.66 -5.68
N ARG A 96 -13.56 4.26 -6.84
CA ARG A 96 -14.42 3.09 -6.97
C ARG A 96 -13.72 1.80 -6.54
N PHE A 97 -12.45 1.62 -6.92
CA PHE A 97 -11.64 0.47 -6.49
C PHE A 97 -11.43 0.49 -4.97
N MET A 98 -11.05 1.65 -4.41
CA MET A 98 -10.88 1.80 -2.96
C MET A 98 -12.17 1.47 -2.19
N ASP A 99 -13.31 1.99 -2.66
CA ASP A 99 -14.61 1.73 -2.06
C ASP A 99 -15.02 0.26 -2.18
N GLN A 100 -14.64 -0.40 -3.28
CA GLN A 100 -14.84 -1.84 -3.44
C GLN A 100 -14.01 -2.63 -2.42
N LYS A 101 -12.72 -2.32 -2.27
CA LYS A 101 -11.85 -2.99 -1.28
C LYS A 101 -12.32 -2.77 0.16
N ARG A 102 -12.81 -1.56 0.49
CA ARG A 102 -13.46 -1.28 1.78
C ARG A 102 -14.70 -2.15 2.00
N LYS A 103 -15.55 -2.29 0.98
CA LYS A 103 -16.73 -3.17 1.05
C LYS A 103 -16.35 -4.64 1.19
N GLU A 104 -15.26 -5.07 0.54
CA GLU A 104 -14.70 -6.42 0.71
C GLU A 104 -14.25 -6.62 2.16
N PHE A 105 -13.45 -5.69 2.71
CA PHE A 105 -13.00 -5.73 4.11
C PHE A 105 -14.16 -5.88 5.11
N LEU A 106 -15.21 -5.07 4.99
CA LEU A 106 -16.37 -5.14 5.89
C LEU A 106 -17.13 -6.49 5.83
N LYS A 107 -16.93 -7.26 4.76
CA LYS A 107 -17.54 -8.59 4.57
C LYS A 107 -16.59 -9.73 4.92
N VAL A 108 -15.31 -9.46 5.15
CA VAL A 108 -14.31 -10.48 5.49
C VAL A 108 -14.69 -11.11 6.83
N LYS A 109 -14.96 -12.41 6.78
CA LYS A 109 -15.22 -13.28 7.93
C LYS A 109 -14.66 -14.65 7.61
N GLN A 110 -14.26 -15.40 8.64
CA GLN A 110 -13.70 -16.73 8.46
C GLN A 110 -14.70 -17.64 7.75
N VAL A 111 -15.91 -17.82 8.30
CA VAL A 111 -17.01 -18.63 7.74
C VAL A 111 -16.53 -20.01 7.27
N LYS A 112 -16.26 -20.20 5.97
CA LYS A 112 -15.79 -21.46 5.36
C LYS A 112 -14.28 -21.52 5.12
N MET A 113 -13.55 -20.45 5.42
CA MET A 113 -12.11 -20.32 5.24
C MET A 113 -11.36 -20.97 6.40
N THR A 114 -10.15 -21.46 6.12
CA THR A 114 -9.18 -21.76 7.18
C THR A 114 -8.78 -20.46 7.87
N VAL A 115 -8.30 -20.54 9.12
CA VAL A 115 -7.82 -19.37 9.87
C VAL A 115 -6.75 -18.63 9.08
N THR A 116 -5.76 -19.35 8.55
CA THR A 116 -4.67 -18.77 7.74
C THR A 116 -5.17 -18.05 6.49
N LYS A 117 -6.21 -18.57 5.82
CA LYS A 117 -6.76 -17.91 4.63
C LYS A 117 -7.56 -16.67 5.00
N TYR A 118 -8.30 -16.72 6.11
CA TYR A 118 -9.00 -15.57 6.66
C TYR A 118 -8.00 -14.46 7.03
N GLU A 119 -6.94 -14.83 7.74
CA GLU A 119 -5.85 -13.95 8.14
C GLU A 119 -5.19 -13.27 6.93
N SER A 120 -4.81 -14.03 5.90
CA SER A 120 -4.21 -13.46 4.69
C SER A 120 -5.14 -12.45 4.01
N GLU A 121 -6.45 -12.72 3.96
CA GLU A 121 -7.42 -11.79 3.37
C GLU A 121 -7.62 -10.54 4.24
N PHE A 122 -7.64 -10.72 5.56
CA PHE A 122 -7.76 -9.63 6.52
C PHE A 122 -6.57 -8.67 6.41
N VAL A 123 -5.34 -9.19 6.44
CA VAL A 123 -4.10 -8.39 6.30
C VAL A 123 -4.03 -7.71 4.93
N ARG A 124 -4.47 -8.39 3.86
CA ARG A 124 -4.51 -7.81 2.52
C ARG A 124 -5.46 -6.62 2.44
N LEU A 125 -6.62 -6.69 3.11
CA LEU A 125 -7.69 -5.71 2.98
C LEU A 125 -7.68 -4.60 4.06
N ILE A 126 -6.97 -4.80 5.18
CA ILE A 126 -6.97 -3.81 6.26
C ILE A 126 -6.33 -2.47 5.87
N LYS A 127 -5.40 -2.48 4.90
CA LYS A 127 -4.77 -1.25 4.40
C LYS A 127 -5.76 -0.25 3.82
N TYR A 128 -6.93 -0.70 3.36
CA TYR A 128 -8.00 0.16 2.85
C TYR A 128 -8.94 0.68 3.94
N ALA A 129 -8.83 0.15 5.15
CA ALA A 129 -9.74 0.37 6.26
C ALA A 129 -9.16 1.33 7.32
N GLY A 130 -8.17 2.17 6.97
CA GLY A 130 -7.50 3.07 7.91
C GLY A 130 -8.47 3.97 8.71
N GLU A 131 -9.60 4.36 8.12
CA GLU A 131 -10.66 5.12 8.81
C GLU A 131 -11.41 4.31 9.88
N PHE A 132 -11.49 2.98 9.72
CA PHE A 132 -12.15 2.06 10.65
C PHE A 132 -11.21 1.52 11.73
N VAL A 133 -9.89 1.55 11.48
CA VAL A 133 -8.87 0.94 12.32
C VAL A 133 -7.92 2.00 12.86
N SER A 134 -8.40 2.78 13.83
CA SER A 134 -7.62 3.86 14.45
C SER A 134 -6.60 3.38 15.48
N THR A 135 -6.72 2.14 15.97
CA THR A 135 -5.80 1.54 16.96
C THR A 135 -5.60 0.05 16.73
N LYS A 136 -4.46 -0.49 17.21
CA LYS A 136 -4.21 -1.94 17.23
C LYS A 136 -5.27 -2.72 18.01
N ALA A 137 -5.84 -2.14 19.08
CA ALA A 137 -6.90 -2.78 19.85
C ALA A 137 -8.20 -2.95 19.03
N ILE A 138 -8.58 -1.92 18.27
CA ILE A 138 -9.71 -2.00 17.35
C ILE A 138 -9.45 -3.03 16.25
N MET A 139 -8.21 -3.07 15.74
CA MET A 139 -7.76 -4.06 14.76
C MET A 139 -7.96 -5.50 15.25
N CYS A 140 -7.43 -5.83 16.44
CA CYS A 140 -7.58 -7.16 17.04
C CYS A 140 -9.06 -7.51 17.21
N LYS A 141 -9.87 -6.57 17.69
CA LYS A 141 -11.30 -6.81 17.91
C LYS A 141 -12.04 -7.14 16.62
N ILE A 142 -11.80 -6.39 15.53
CA ILE A 142 -12.43 -6.66 14.22
C ILE A 142 -11.99 -8.04 13.71
N PHE A 143 -10.72 -8.39 13.89
CA PHE A 143 -10.21 -9.71 13.52
C PHE A 143 -10.91 -10.83 14.30
N GLU A 144 -10.99 -10.71 15.62
CA GLU A 144 -11.68 -11.66 16.51
C GLU A 144 -13.17 -11.80 16.19
N ASP A 145 -13.85 -10.68 15.91
CA ASP A 145 -15.27 -10.65 15.57
C ASP A 145 -15.58 -11.34 14.23
N GLY A 146 -14.59 -11.42 13.32
CA GLY A 146 -14.70 -12.15 12.06
C GLY A 146 -14.37 -13.64 12.15
N LEU A 147 -13.81 -14.13 13.26
CA LEU A 147 -13.52 -15.55 13.47
C LEU A 147 -14.81 -16.37 13.69
N ASN A 148 -14.74 -17.65 13.36
CA ASN A 148 -15.81 -18.59 13.69
C ASN A 148 -15.95 -18.74 15.21
N GLU A 149 -17.18 -18.92 15.68
CA GLU A 149 -17.52 -18.89 17.11
C GLU A 149 -16.64 -19.82 17.96
N ASN A 150 -16.41 -21.05 17.51
CA ASN A 150 -15.58 -22.03 18.22
C ASN A 150 -14.13 -21.53 18.43
N ILE A 151 -13.57 -20.83 17.44
CA ILE A 151 -12.19 -20.32 17.50
C ILE A 151 -12.15 -19.03 18.33
N ARG A 152 -13.14 -18.15 18.14
CA ARG A 152 -13.28 -16.93 18.93
C ARG A 152 -13.38 -17.22 20.44
N LEU A 153 -14.10 -18.29 20.82
CA LEU A 153 -14.18 -18.74 22.21
C LEU A 153 -12.82 -19.19 22.74
N LEU A 154 -12.04 -19.95 21.96
CA LEU A 154 -10.69 -20.39 22.34
C LEU A 154 -9.73 -19.20 22.50
N VAL A 155 -9.77 -18.23 21.59
CA VAL A 155 -8.97 -16.99 21.66
C VAL A 155 -9.27 -16.22 22.95
N GLY A 156 -10.56 -16.11 23.31
CA GLY A 156 -10.98 -15.47 24.57
C GLY A 156 -10.51 -16.22 25.82
N ILE A 157 -10.57 -17.55 25.82
CA ILE A 157 -10.07 -18.39 26.94
C ILE A 157 -8.56 -18.24 27.12
N LEU A 158 -7.81 -18.16 26.02
CA LEU A 158 -6.35 -18.06 26.02
C LEU A 158 -5.84 -16.62 26.20
N GLU A 159 -6.74 -15.64 26.30
CA GLU A 159 -6.43 -14.21 26.41
C GLU A 159 -5.44 -13.69 25.35
N LEU A 160 -5.54 -14.18 24.10
CA LEU A 160 -4.66 -13.74 23.01
C LEU A 160 -5.04 -12.32 22.59
N LYS A 161 -4.37 -11.32 23.16
CA LYS A 161 -4.70 -9.88 22.99
C LYS A 161 -3.75 -9.14 22.04
N GLU A 162 -2.70 -9.80 21.56
CA GLU A 162 -1.71 -9.19 20.69
C GLU A 162 -1.97 -9.54 19.22
N PHE A 163 -1.96 -8.53 18.36
CA PHE A 163 -2.20 -8.70 16.92
C PHE A 163 -1.21 -9.68 16.28
N VAL A 164 0.07 -9.60 16.66
CA VAL A 164 1.14 -10.51 16.19
C VAL A 164 1.00 -11.95 16.68
N VAL A 165 0.10 -12.20 17.64
CA VAL A 165 -0.24 -13.53 18.13
C VAL A 165 -1.53 -14.04 17.46
N LEU A 166 -2.35 -13.12 16.95
CA LEU A 166 -3.60 -13.42 16.25
C LEU A 166 -3.42 -13.57 14.72
N VAL A 167 -2.34 -12.99 14.18
CA VAL A 167 -1.92 -12.96 12.78
C VAL A 167 -0.51 -13.52 12.68
#